data_AF-A0A9P8YFE6-F1
#
_entry.id   AF-A0A9P8YFE6-F1
#
_cell.length_a   1.000
_cell.length_b   1.000
_cell.length_c   1.000
_cell.angle_alpha   90.00
_cell.angle_beta   90.00
_cell.angle_gamma   90.00
#
_symmetry.space_group_name_H-M   'P 1'
#
loop_
_entity.id
_entity.type
_entity.pdbx_description
1 polymer ?
#
loop_
_entity_poly.entity_id
_entity_poly.type
_entity_poly.pdbx_seq_one_letter_code
_entity_poly.pdbx_strand_id
1 'polypeptide(L)'
;MSVSTESEKLIQRNPHPDFKKVEASRPDFDASAAFDYTKTPQPDWKHGGGANALPTGSGNKHIAIDPYEPGRPAPFNYKLLISSIVPRPIGFVSSQSADKSTQNLAPFSYFNMINHDPPLFVLGLAASLERPKDTLRNLVESRECVVNIISEHFVEAANATSIDAPYGVSEWEVSGLTPKYDCHDVAAARVGEAVFSAECKVESIREFESKATPGKKTGCLVVLEATRFWVREDAINEDRNLVKPEILAPVSRLGGITYGRTKDGYELPRPVFEKDIGGMEGYEALKKKNAESK
;
A
#
# COMPACT_ATOMS: atom_id res chain seq x y z
N MET A 1 -17.33 -13.50 2.43
CA MET A 1 -17.07 -14.97 2.63
C MET A 1 -15.80 -15.40 1.89
N SER A 2 -14.60 -15.28 2.43
CA SER A 2 -13.98 -15.80 3.67
C SER A 2 -12.92 -16.82 3.24
N VAL A 3 -11.66 -16.47 3.48
CA VAL A 3 -10.55 -17.42 3.58
C VAL A 3 -11.04 -18.66 4.35
N SER A 4 -10.69 -19.88 3.92
CA SER A 4 -11.22 -21.10 4.56
C SER A 4 -11.01 -21.03 6.07
N THR A 5 -11.95 -21.57 6.87
CA THR A 5 -11.88 -21.53 8.34
C THR A 5 -10.55 -22.03 8.89
N GLU A 6 -9.90 -22.98 8.21
CA GLU A 6 -8.54 -23.43 8.53
C GLU A 6 -7.46 -22.39 8.20
N SER A 7 -7.53 -21.75 7.04
CA SER A 7 -6.60 -20.69 6.67
C SER A 7 -6.76 -19.47 7.58
N GLU A 8 -7.98 -19.14 8.01
CA GLU A 8 -8.24 -18.04 8.94
C GLU A 8 -7.65 -18.31 10.33
N LYS A 9 -7.74 -19.56 10.82
CA LYS A 9 -7.07 -20.02 12.05
C LYS A 9 -5.55 -19.87 11.96
N LEU A 10 -4.95 -20.19 10.81
CA LEU A 10 -3.50 -20.04 10.59
C LEU A 10 -3.06 -18.57 10.49
N ILE A 11 -3.88 -17.73 9.85
CA ILE A 11 -3.59 -16.30 9.71
C ILE A 11 -3.62 -15.62 11.08
N GLN A 12 -4.67 -15.88 11.88
CA GLN A 12 -4.90 -15.24 13.17
C GLN A 12 -4.76 -13.72 13.07
N ARG A 13 -5.68 -13.07 12.33
CA ARG A 13 -5.57 -11.65 11.93
C ARG A 13 -5.30 -10.73 13.12
N ASN A 14 -6.03 -10.91 14.21
CA ASN A 14 -5.74 -10.24 15.49
C ASN A 14 -4.94 -11.21 16.40
N PRO A 15 -3.66 -10.92 16.68
CA PRO A 15 -2.86 -11.76 17.58
C PRO A 15 -3.18 -11.53 19.07
N HIS A 16 -4.01 -10.54 19.40
CA HIS A 16 -4.32 -10.14 20.77
C HIS A 16 -5.78 -10.50 21.13
N PRO A 17 -6.02 -11.46 22.05
CA PRO A 17 -7.37 -11.86 22.46
C PRO A 17 -8.18 -10.70 23.07
N ASP A 18 -7.51 -9.84 23.84
CA ASP A 18 -8.08 -8.61 24.40
C ASP A 18 -7.27 -7.41 23.88
N PHE A 19 -7.71 -6.87 22.73
CA PHE A 19 -7.04 -5.73 22.12
C PHE A 19 -7.21 -4.45 22.95
N LYS A 20 -8.31 -4.30 23.71
CA LYS A 20 -8.55 -3.10 24.52
C LYS A 20 -7.56 -2.99 25.67
N LYS A 21 -7.17 -4.11 26.28
CA LYS A 21 -6.07 -4.13 27.25
C LYS A 21 -4.72 -3.73 26.63
N VAL A 22 -4.45 -4.16 25.40
CA VAL A 22 -3.21 -3.80 24.67
C VAL A 22 -3.21 -2.33 24.28
N GLU A 23 -4.35 -1.79 23.84
CA GLU A 23 -4.53 -0.37 23.53
C GLU A 23 -4.32 0.49 24.78
N ALA A 24 -4.94 0.13 25.91
CA ALA A 24 -4.81 0.85 27.19
C ALA A 24 -3.39 0.83 27.78
N SER A 25 -2.51 -0.11 27.36
CA SER A 25 -1.11 -0.14 27.81
C SER A 25 -0.17 0.70 26.96
N ARG A 26 -0.65 1.28 25.86
CA ARG A 26 0.15 2.12 24.96
C ARG A 26 0.04 3.59 25.35
N PRO A 27 1.00 4.43 24.98
CA PRO A 27 0.84 5.87 25.09
C PRO A 27 -0.41 6.36 24.34
N ASP A 28 -0.98 7.45 24.83
CA ASP A 28 -2.08 8.14 24.13
C ASP A 28 -1.66 8.57 22.73
N PHE A 29 -2.64 8.72 21.85
CA PHE A 29 -2.41 9.17 20.48
C PHE A 29 -1.89 10.62 20.46
N ASP A 30 -0.66 10.80 19.99
CA ASP A 30 -0.08 12.14 19.83
C ASP A 30 -0.65 12.82 18.57
N ALA A 31 -1.70 13.62 18.78
CA ALA A 31 -2.34 14.43 17.75
C ALA A 31 -1.52 15.69 17.36
N SER A 32 -0.45 16.02 18.10
CA SER A 32 0.39 17.20 17.82
C SER A 32 1.54 16.92 16.85
N ALA A 33 1.86 15.65 16.60
CA ALA A 33 2.93 15.24 15.69
C ALA A 33 2.67 15.73 14.24
N ALA A 34 3.53 16.64 13.78
CA ALA A 34 3.61 17.12 12.41
C ALA A 34 4.71 16.39 11.63
N PHE A 35 4.67 16.50 10.30
CA PHE A 35 5.75 15.98 9.45
C PHE A 35 7.01 16.85 9.62
N ASP A 36 8.17 16.23 9.87
CA ASP A 36 9.43 16.96 10.01
C ASP A 36 10.57 16.34 9.18
N TYR A 37 11.54 17.18 8.80
CA TYR A 37 12.72 16.74 8.10
C TYR A 37 13.92 16.58 9.05
N THR A 38 14.58 15.45 8.94
CA THR A 38 15.83 15.15 9.63
C THR A 38 17.00 15.18 8.66
N LYS A 39 18.23 15.21 9.21
CA LYS A 39 19.43 14.92 8.40
C LYS A 39 19.41 13.44 8.00
N THR A 40 20.10 13.12 6.91
CA THR A 40 20.34 11.72 6.55
C THR A 40 21.08 11.00 7.69
N PRO A 41 20.93 9.67 7.82
CA PRO A 41 21.59 8.92 8.89
C PRO A 41 23.11 9.07 8.98
N GLN A 42 23.76 9.39 7.86
CA GLN A 42 25.19 9.66 7.78
C GLN A 42 25.46 10.75 6.72
N PRO A 43 25.44 12.04 7.09
CA PRO A 43 25.57 13.15 6.16
C PRO A 43 26.91 13.21 5.42
N ASP A 44 27.96 12.60 5.98
CA ASP A 44 29.31 12.54 5.44
C ASP A 44 29.62 11.23 4.69
N TRP A 45 28.61 10.38 4.47
CA TRP A 45 28.77 9.12 3.72
C TRP A 45 29.40 9.34 2.34
N LYS A 46 30.23 8.39 1.90
CA LYS A 46 30.95 8.45 0.62
C LYS A 46 30.68 7.21 -0.23
N HIS A 47 30.73 7.37 -1.55
CA HIS A 47 30.64 6.25 -2.49
C HIS A 47 31.65 5.15 -2.15
N GLY A 48 31.18 3.90 -2.15
CA GLY A 48 31.96 2.74 -1.69
C GLY A 48 32.02 2.54 -0.17
N GLY A 49 31.39 3.42 0.63
CA GLY A 49 31.41 3.36 2.09
C GLY A 49 30.60 2.23 2.73
N GLY A 50 29.83 1.47 1.95
CA GLY A 50 28.97 0.40 2.48
C GLY A 50 27.78 0.93 3.29
N ALA A 51 27.32 0.13 4.26
CA ALA A 51 26.24 0.52 5.15
C ALA A 51 26.66 1.68 6.07
N ASN A 52 25.69 2.48 6.51
CA ASN A 52 25.93 3.49 7.53
C ASN A 52 26.14 2.86 8.91
N ALA A 53 26.46 3.68 9.91
CA ALA A 53 26.77 3.23 11.27
C ALA A 53 25.53 2.90 12.14
N LEU A 54 24.31 2.94 11.58
CA LEU A 54 23.13 2.58 12.35
C LEU A 54 23.19 1.10 12.76
N PRO A 55 22.76 0.74 13.99
CA PRO A 55 22.77 -0.64 14.45
C PRO A 55 21.89 -1.54 13.56
N THR A 56 22.48 -2.56 12.94
CA THR A 56 21.76 -3.54 12.11
C THR A 56 21.35 -4.80 12.88
N GLY A 57 21.96 -5.04 14.04
CA GLY A 57 21.56 -6.08 14.98
C GLY A 57 22.14 -7.48 14.70
N SER A 58 22.67 -8.07 15.76
CA SER A 58 22.91 -9.50 16.05
C SER A 58 24.05 -10.27 15.37
N GLY A 59 24.57 -9.87 14.20
CA GLY A 59 25.58 -10.69 13.48
C GLY A 59 25.09 -12.10 13.10
N ASN A 60 23.77 -12.33 13.21
CA ASN A 60 23.13 -13.60 12.91
C ASN A 60 23.18 -13.91 11.41
N LYS A 61 23.21 -15.19 11.08
CA LYS A 61 23.17 -15.66 9.70
C LYS A 61 21.75 -15.59 9.14
N HIS A 62 21.64 -15.30 7.85
CA HIS A 62 20.39 -15.47 7.12
C HIS A 62 19.95 -16.95 7.10
N ILE A 63 18.63 -17.16 7.09
CA ILE A 63 18.01 -18.47 6.89
C ILE A 63 17.32 -18.46 5.54
N ALA A 64 17.57 -19.49 4.72
CA ALA A 64 16.85 -19.71 3.48
C ALA A 64 15.48 -20.34 3.80
N ILE A 65 14.41 -19.77 3.25
CA ILE A 65 13.04 -20.30 3.37
C ILE A 65 12.51 -20.52 1.95
N ASP A 66 12.23 -21.76 1.59
CA ASP A 66 11.54 -22.07 0.34
C ASP A 66 10.02 -21.89 0.56
N PRO A 67 9.35 -21.00 -0.20
CA PRO A 67 7.90 -20.78 -0.06
C PRO A 67 7.05 -22.03 -0.34
N TYR A 68 7.63 -23.08 -0.91
CA TYR A 68 6.99 -24.34 -1.26
C TYR A 68 7.61 -25.57 -0.55
N GLU A 69 8.44 -25.36 0.48
CA GLU A 69 9.03 -26.47 1.24
C GLU A 69 7.95 -27.42 1.80
N PRO A 70 8.20 -28.75 1.85
CA PRO A 70 7.22 -29.72 2.34
C PRO A 70 6.71 -29.37 3.74
N GLY A 71 5.39 -29.33 3.90
CA GLY A 71 4.73 -29.03 5.18
C GLY A 71 4.53 -27.53 5.47
N ARG A 72 5.00 -26.62 4.61
CA ARG A 72 4.76 -25.19 4.78
C ARG A 72 3.40 -24.76 4.21
N PRO A 73 2.48 -24.23 5.03
CA PRO A 73 1.18 -23.77 4.54
C PRO A 73 1.29 -22.39 3.87
N ALA A 74 0.58 -22.17 2.76
CA ALA A 74 0.58 -20.90 2.03
C ALA A 74 0.27 -19.64 2.89
N PRO A 75 -0.60 -19.69 3.92
CA PRO A 75 -0.78 -18.59 4.87
C PRO A 75 0.51 -18.11 5.57
N PHE A 76 1.54 -18.93 5.71
CA PHE A 76 2.82 -18.48 6.29
C PHE A 76 3.58 -17.55 5.33
N ASN A 77 3.47 -17.78 4.02
CA ASN A 77 3.98 -16.84 3.03
C ASN A 77 3.23 -15.51 3.11
N TYR A 78 1.91 -15.54 3.30
CA TYR A 78 1.13 -14.32 3.55
C TYR A 78 1.66 -13.55 4.76
N LYS A 79 1.77 -14.19 5.92
CA LYS A 79 2.23 -13.54 7.16
C LYS A 79 3.62 -12.93 6.99
N LEU A 80 4.56 -13.69 6.40
CA LEU A 80 5.92 -13.25 6.16
C LEU A 80 5.97 -12.06 5.20
N LEU A 81 5.26 -12.11 4.07
CA LEU A 81 5.29 -11.05 3.07
C LEU A 81 4.67 -9.74 3.59
N ILE A 82 3.55 -9.80 4.32
CA ILE A 82 2.91 -8.59 4.85
C ILE A 82 3.68 -7.96 6.01
N SER A 83 4.54 -8.71 6.71
CA SER A 83 5.41 -8.15 7.75
C SER A 83 6.73 -7.63 7.18
N SER A 84 7.23 -8.21 6.09
CA SER A 84 8.53 -7.88 5.52
C SER A 84 8.46 -6.79 4.44
N ILE A 85 7.34 -6.67 3.73
CA ILE A 85 7.13 -5.63 2.71
C ILE A 85 6.29 -4.53 3.35
N VAL A 86 6.97 -3.57 3.99
CA VAL A 86 6.37 -2.47 4.75
C VAL A 86 7.27 -1.21 4.64
N PRO A 87 6.72 0.01 4.80
CA PRO A 87 5.29 0.34 4.84
C PRO A 87 4.61 0.14 3.47
N ARG A 88 3.37 -0.36 3.45
CA ARG A 88 2.59 -0.47 2.20
C ARG A 88 1.59 0.68 2.07
N PRO A 89 1.54 1.38 0.94
CA PRO A 89 0.43 2.30 0.70
C PRO A 89 -0.87 1.50 0.55
N ILE A 90 -2.00 2.18 0.78
CA ILE A 90 -3.32 1.58 0.75
C ILE A 90 -4.13 2.25 -0.36
N GLY A 91 -4.53 1.48 -1.37
CA GLY A 91 -5.50 1.91 -2.34
C GLY A 91 -6.89 1.80 -1.73
N PHE A 92 -7.54 2.92 -1.45
CA PHE A 92 -8.90 2.95 -0.92
C PHE A 92 -9.90 3.15 -2.05
N VAL A 93 -10.49 2.05 -2.49
CA VAL A 93 -11.16 1.97 -3.78
C VAL A 93 -12.66 2.11 -3.60
N SER A 94 -13.23 3.17 -4.19
CA SER A 94 -14.66 3.26 -4.45
C SER A 94 -14.96 2.65 -5.82
N SER A 95 -16.00 1.84 -5.89
CA SER A 95 -16.47 1.21 -7.13
C SER A 95 -17.99 1.16 -7.16
N GLN A 96 -18.55 1.05 -8.35
CA GLN A 96 -19.99 0.92 -8.57
C GLN A 96 -20.24 -0.18 -9.60
N SER A 97 -21.31 -0.96 -9.44
CA SER A 97 -21.74 -1.91 -10.47
C SER A 97 -22.19 -1.20 -11.75
N ALA A 98 -22.12 -1.88 -12.89
CA ALA A 98 -22.51 -1.28 -14.18
C ALA A 98 -23.98 -0.82 -14.22
N ASP A 99 -24.86 -1.54 -13.51
CA ASP A 99 -26.29 -1.21 -13.38
C ASP A 99 -26.59 -0.21 -12.24
N LYS A 100 -25.55 0.24 -11.52
CA LYS A 100 -25.61 1.16 -10.37
C LYS A 100 -26.38 0.64 -9.16
N SER A 101 -26.69 -0.66 -9.11
CA SER A 101 -27.39 -1.29 -8.00
C SER A 101 -26.54 -1.41 -6.73
N THR A 102 -25.22 -1.50 -6.86
CA THR A 102 -24.29 -1.57 -5.72
C THR A 102 -23.19 -0.51 -5.82
N GLN A 103 -22.82 0.02 -4.68
CA GLN A 103 -21.70 0.94 -4.50
C GLN A 103 -20.86 0.40 -3.35
N ASN A 104 -19.56 0.25 -3.55
CA ASN A 104 -18.67 -0.34 -2.56
C ASN A 104 -17.47 0.55 -2.31
N LEU A 105 -16.93 0.45 -1.10
CA LEU A 105 -15.74 1.18 -0.67
C LEU A 105 -14.84 0.26 0.17
N ALA A 106 -13.63 -0.05 -0.28
CA ALA A 106 -12.78 -1.02 0.42
C ALA A 106 -11.27 -0.68 0.37
N PRO A 107 -10.49 -0.99 1.42
CA PRO A 107 -9.06 -0.75 1.46
C PRO A 107 -8.25 -1.95 0.95
N PHE A 108 -7.24 -1.68 0.13
CA PHE A 108 -6.35 -2.70 -0.42
C PHE A 108 -4.89 -2.29 -0.27
N SER A 109 -4.13 -3.03 0.55
CA SER A 109 -2.71 -2.75 0.77
C SER A 109 -1.77 -3.42 -0.24
N TYR A 110 -2.30 -4.12 -1.24
CA TYR A 110 -1.52 -4.62 -2.39
C TYR A 110 -1.63 -3.60 -3.52
N PHE A 111 -1.27 -2.35 -3.21
CA PHE A 111 -1.43 -1.18 -4.08
C PHE A 111 -0.08 -0.51 -4.31
N ASN A 112 0.17 -0.01 -5.52
CA ASN A 112 1.32 0.85 -5.82
C ASN A 112 1.14 1.60 -7.16
N MET A 113 1.97 2.60 -7.43
CA MET A 113 2.14 3.20 -8.77
C MET A 113 3.17 2.40 -9.58
N ILE A 114 2.90 2.22 -10.88
CA ILE A 114 3.78 1.45 -11.79
C ILE A 114 4.26 2.25 -13.00
N ASN A 115 3.59 3.35 -13.38
CA ASN A 115 4.02 4.24 -14.46
C ASN A 115 3.50 5.67 -14.25
N HIS A 116 4.14 6.66 -14.88
CA HIS A 116 3.71 8.07 -14.84
C HIS A 116 3.17 8.58 -16.19
N ASP A 117 3.52 7.94 -17.31
CA ASP A 117 3.01 8.29 -18.65
C ASP A 117 2.74 7.03 -19.50
N PRO A 118 1.49 6.52 -19.57
CA PRO A 118 0.32 7.02 -18.84
C PRO A 118 0.42 6.75 -17.32
N PRO A 119 -0.33 7.48 -16.47
CA PRO A 119 -0.32 7.24 -15.03
C PRO A 119 -1.02 5.93 -14.70
N LEU A 120 -0.24 4.93 -14.27
CA LEU A 120 -0.75 3.58 -14.01
C LEU A 120 -0.54 3.19 -12.55
N PHE A 121 -1.57 2.57 -11.98
CA PHE A 121 -1.55 1.94 -10.66
C PHE A 121 -1.82 0.44 -10.75
N VAL A 122 -1.46 -0.27 -9.70
CA VAL A 122 -1.74 -1.70 -9.54
C VAL A 122 -2.56 -1.96 -8.30
N LEU A 123 -3.50 -2.89 -8.40
CA LEU A 123 -4.32 -3.39 -7.29
C LEU A 123 -4.29 -4.92 -7.29
N GLY A 124 -3.75 -5.51 -6.21
CA GLY A 124 -3.80 -6.95 -5.97
C GLY A 124 -5.01 -7.34 -5.12
N LEU A 125 -5.84 -8.25 -5.61
CA LEU A 125 -7.00 -8.77 -4.89
C LEU A 125 -6.80 -10.27 -4.62
N ALA A 126 -6.84 -10.68 -3.36
CA ALA A 126 -6.82 -12.08 -2.95
C ALA A 126 -8.21 -12.74 -3.15
N ALA A 127 -8.71 -12.69 -4.39
CA ALA A 127 -9.97 -13.27 -4.85
C ALA A 127 -9.83 -13.66 -6.34
N SER A 128 -10.59 -14.65 -6.80
CA SER A 128 -10.64 -15.04 -8.22
C SER A 128 -11.84 -14.42 -8.93
N LEU A 129 -11.84 -14.43 -10.26
CA LEU A 129 -12.98 -14.00 -11.09
C LEU A 129 -14.17 -14.96 -11.00
N GLU A 130 -13.93 -16.23 -10.67
CA GLU A 130 -15.00 -17.21 -10.41
C GLU A 130 -15.78 -16.87 -9.12
N ARG A 131 -15.08 -16.31 -8.11
CA ARG A 131 -15.66 -15.92 -6.82
C ARG A 131 -15.14 -14.54 -6.41
N PRO A 132 -15.56 -13.49 -7.12
CA PRO A 132 -15.02 -12.15 -6.91
C PRO A 132 -15.57 -11.56 -5.61
N LYS A 133 -14.75 -10.74 -4.96
CA LYS A 133 -15.25 -9.73 -4.01
C LYS A 133 -16.00 -8.64 -4.78
N ASP A 134 -16.84 -7.90 -4.08
CA ASP A 134 -17.73 -6.89 -4.68
C ASP A 134 -16.96 -5.85 -5.49
N THR A 135 -15.85 -5.32 -4.96
CA THR A 135 -14.98 -4.42 -5.74
C THR A 135 -14.44 -5.06 -7.02
N LEU A 136 -14.00 -6.32 -6.98
CA LEU A 136 -13.50 -7.01 -8.19
C LEU A 136 -14.62 -7.21 -9.21
N ARG A 137 -15.81 -7.59 -8.75
CA ARG A 137 -17.01 -7.70 -9.59
C ARG A 137 -17.31 -6.37 -10.28
N ASN A 138 -17.38 -5.29 -9.51
CA ASN A 138 -17.64 -3.95 -10.03
C ASN A 138 -16.58 -3.52 -11.05
N LEU A 139 -15.29 -3.80 -10.80
CA LEU A 139 -14.19 -3.48 -11.74
C LEU A 139 -14.27 -4.28 -13.05
N VAL A 140 -14.74 -5.52 -13.01
CA VAL A 140 -14.95 -6.34 -14.21
C VAL A 140 -16.12 -5.79 -15.02
N GLU A 141 -17.23 -5.44 -14.36
CA GLU A 141 -18.48 -5.04 -15.00
C GLU A 141 -18.46 -3.58 -15.49
N SER A 142 -18.09 -2.63 -14.61
CA SER A 142 -18.11 -1.20 -14.90
C SER A 142 -16.84 -0.68 -15.57
N ARG A 143 -15.70 -1.37 -15.38
CA ARG A 143 -14.37 -0.94 -15.83
C ARG A 143 -13.93 0.41 -15.24
N GLU A 144 -14.54 0.86 -14.15
CA GLU A 144 -14.32 2.18 -13.56
C GLU A 144 -14.19 2.10 -12.04
N CYS A 145 -13.40 2.98 -11.46
CA CYS A 145 -13.32 3.18 -10.01
C CYS A 145 -12.70 4.52 -9.66
N VAL A 146 -12.73 4.85 -8.36
CA VAL A 146 -11.91 5.94 -7.80
C VAL A 146 -10.98 5.37 -6.74
N VAL A 147 -9.69 5.65 -6.85
CA VAL A 147 -8.68 5.32 -5.84
C VAL A 147 -8.43 6.54 -4.98
N ASN A 148 -8.58 6.39 -3.66
CA ASN A 148 -8.36 7.45 -2.67
C ASN A 148 -7.15 7.08 -1.79
N ILE A 149 -6.44 8.08 -1.28
CA ILE A 149 -5.40 7.89 -0.26
C ILE A 149 -6.00 8.11 1.12
N ILE A 150 -5.78 7.15 2.02
CA ILE A 150 -6.26 7.23 3.40
C ILE A 150 -5.34 8.16 4.20
N SER A 151 -5.95 9.18 4.79
CA SER A 151 -5.29 10.09 5.72
C SER A 151 -5.63 9.71 7.17
N GLU A 152 -4.75 10.09 8.08
CA GLU A 152 -4.83 9.78 9.51
C GLU A 152 -6.19 10.16 10.13
N HIS A 153 -6.82 11.26 9.70
CA HIS A 153 -8.08 11.76 10.28
C HIS A 153 -9.32 10.93 9.99
N PHE A 154 -9.26 9.93 9.10
CA PHE A 154 -10.39 9.05 8.79
C PHE A 154 -10.02 7.57 8.76
N VAL A 155 -8.94 7.19 9.42
CA VAL A 155 -8.41 5.82 9.38
C VAL A 155 -9.36 4.79 10.00
N GLU A 156 -10.08 5.12 11.07
CA GLU A 156 -11.06 4.22 11.70
C GLU A 156 -12.22 3.94 10.74
N ALA A 157 -12.76 4.99 10.10
CA ALA A 157 -13.84 4.89 9.13
C ALA A 157 -13.42 4.05 7.91
N ALA A 158 -12.22 4.29 7.38
CA ALA A 158 -11.68 3.50 6.28
C ALA A 158 -11.39 2.04 6.68
N ASN A 159 -10.94 1.78 7.92
CA ASN A 159 -10.75 0.43 8.42
C ASN A 159 -12.09 -0.30 8.63
N ALA A 160 -13.15 0.41 9.01
CA ALA A 160 -14.49 -0.17 9.18
C ALA A 160 -15.02 -0.79 7.88
N THR A 161 -14.64 -0.28 6.71
CA THR A 161 -15.04 -0.86 5.43
C THR A 161 -14.32 -2.16 5.05
N SER A 162 -13.36 -2.61 5.86
CA SER A 162 -12.74 -3.93 5.69
C SER A 162 -13.59 -5.09 6.27
N ILE A 163 -14.76 -4.78 6.83
CA ILE A 163 -15.72 -5.75 7.35
C ILE A 163 -16.17 -6.75 6.25
N ASP A 164 -16.44 -8.01 6.61
CA ASP A 164 -16.98 -9.02 5.68
C ASP A 164 -18.49 -8.83 5.53
N ALA A 165 -18.90 -7.69 4.94
CA ALA A 165 -20.28 -7.35 4.68
C ALA A 165 -20.92 -8.33 3.66
N PRO A 166 -22.22 -8.64 3.79
CA PRO A 166 -22.95 -9.34 2.74
C PRO A 166 -23.04 -8.52 1.45
N TYR A 167 -23.14 -9.20 0.30
CA TYR A 167 -23.37 -8.54 -0.99
C TYR A 167 -24.59 -7.62 -0.95
N GLY A 168 -24.44 -6.42 -1.51
CA GLY A 168 -25.49 -5.39 -1.55
C GLY A 168 -25.55 -4.48 -0.32
N VAL A 169 -24.81 -4.77 0.75
CA VAL A 169 -24.58 -3.82 1.85
C VAL A 169 -23.43 -2.91 1.45
N SER A 170 -23.67 -1.61 1.32
CA SER A 170 -22.64 -0.66 0.97
C SER A 170 -21.82 -0.24 2.19
N GLU A 171 -20.50 -0.16 2.02
CA GLU A 171 -19.61 0.26 3.09
C GLU A 171 -19.57 1.79 3.31
N TRP A 172 -20.22 2.56 2.43
CA TRP A 172 -20.39 4.00 2.62
C TRP A 172 -21.17 4.29 3.91
N GLU A 173 -22.29 3.59 4.15
CA GLU A 173 -23.09 3.72 5.37
C GLU A 173 -22.36 3.17 6.60
N VAL A 174 -21.57 2.10 6.44
CA VAL A 174 -20.79 1.50 7.53
C VAL A 174 -19.70 2.45 8.03
N SER A 175 -19.03 3.14 7.12
CA SER A 175 -17.94 4.07 7.45
C SER A 175 -18.43 5.46 7.84
N GLY A 176 -19.59 5.88 7.35
CA GLY A 176 -20.08 7.25 7.49
C GLY A 176 -19.26 8.28 6.69
N LEU A 177 -18.40 7.83 5.77
CA LEU A 177 -17.65 8.70 4.87
C LEU A 177 -18.57 9.30 3.82
N THR A 178 -18.21 10.49 3.32
CA THR A 178 -19.07 11.24 2.40
C THR A 178 -18.78 10.87 0.95
N PRO A 179 -19.70 10.22 0.22
CA PRO A 179 -19.52 10.03 -1.22
C PRO A 179 -19.69 11.37 -1.96
N LYS A 180 -18.70 11.74 -2.78
CA LYS A 180 -18.76 12.89 -3.70
C LYS A 180 -18.91 12.40 -5.14
N TYR A 181 -20.06 12.67 -5.74
CA TYR A 181 -20.40 12.33 -7.13
C TYR A 181 -20.12 13.49 -8.08
N ASP A 182 -18.93 14.09 -7.97
CA ASP A 182 -18.45 15.19 -8.83
C ASP A 182 -17.33 14.73 -9.78
N CYS A 183 -17.08 13.43 -9.85
CA CYS A 183 -16.17 12.82 -10.83
C CYS A 183 -16.62 13.10 -12.27
N HIS A 184 -15.65 13.26 -13.17
CA HIS A 184 -15.88 13.67 -14.56
C HIS A 184 -15.84 12.50 -15.56
N ASP A 185 -14.93 11.56 -15.34
CA ASP A 185 -14.54 10.52 -16.28
C ASP A 185 -15.01 9.12 -15.84
N VAL A 186 -15.52 8.99 -14.60
CA VAL A 186 -16.07 7.75 -14.01
C VAL A 186 -17.35 8.00 -13.21
N ALA A 187 -18.18 6.97 -13.05
CA ALA A 187 -19.43 7.05 -12.29
C ALA A 187 -19.28 6.87 -10.76
N ALA A 188 -18.21 6.21 -10.31
CA ALA A 188 -17.94 5.98 -8.88
C ALA A 188 -17.64 7.30 -8.15
N ALA A 189 -18.00 7.37 -6.86
CA ALA A 189 -17.75 8.55 -6.04
C ALA A 189 -16.31 8.58 -5.50
N ARG A 190 -15.73 9.78 -5.39
CA ARG A 190 -14.55 9.99 -4.56
C ARG A 190 -14.93 10.17 -3.09
N VAL A 191 -13.99 9.93 -2.18
CA VAL A 191 -14.20 10.13 -0.74
C VAL A 191 -14.05 11.62 -0.42
N GLY A 192 -15.08 12.23 0.16
CA GLY A 192 -15.09 13.67 0.44
C GLY A 192 -14.03 14.13 1.44
N GLU A 193 -13.63 13.24 2.35
CA GLU A 193 -12.62 13.45 3.37
C GLU A 193 -11.18 13.27 2.84
N ALA A 194 -11.00 12.68 1.65
CA ALA A 194 -9.68 12.38 1.11
C ALA A 194 -8.98 13.66 0.61
N VAL A 195 -7.67 13.74 0.85
CA VAL A 195 -6.82 14.84 0.34
C VAL A 195 -6.42 14.60 -1.12
N PHE A 196 -6.26 13.34 -1.51
CA PHE A 196 -5.94 12.91 -2.88
C PHE A 196 -6.86 11.78 -3.32
N SER A 197 -7.42 11.92 -4.53
CA SER A 197 -8.16 10.87 -5.22
C SER A 197 -7.78 10.83 -6.70
N ALA A 198 -7.90 9.66 -7.32
CA ALA A 198 -7.70 9.45 -8.74
C ALA A 198 -8.91 8.73 -9.32
N GLU A 199 -9.54 9.33 -10.32
CA GLU A 199 -10.50 8.64 -11.18
C GLU A 199 -9.72 7.68 -12.07
N CYS A 200 -10.17 6.44 -12.16
CA CYS A 200 -9.43 5.37 -12.80
C CYS A 200 -10.32 4.53 -13.70
N LYS A 201 -9.80 4.22 -14.90
CA LYS A 201 -10.35 3.17 -15.76
C LYS A 201 -9.51 1.92 -15.63
N VAL A 202 -10.15 0.76 -15.71
CA VAL A 202 -9.42 -0.50 -15.72
C VAL A 202 -8.72 -0.65 -17.05
N GLU A 203 -7.41 -0.84 -17.01
CA GLU A 203 -6.58 -1.14 -18.18
C GLU A 203 -6.62 -2.65 -18.43
N SER A 204 -6.13 -3.46 -17.48
CA SER A 204 -6.12 -4.92 -17.60
C SER A 204 -6.46 -5.63 -16.30
N ILE A 205 -6.90 -6.89 -16.42
CA ILE A 205 -7.13 -7.81 -15.30
C ILE A 205 -6.44 -9.13 -15.62
N ARG A 206 -5.66 -9.63 -14.67
CA ARG A 206 -4.94 -10.91 -14.79
C ARG A 206 -5.14 -11.77 -13.55
N GLU A 207 -5.57 -13.01 -13.73
CA GLU A 207 -5.66 -13.99 -12.64
C GLU A 207 -4.34 -14.72 -12.39
N PHE A 208 -4.15 -15.15 -11.14
CA PHE A 208 -3.06 -16.01 -10.70
C PHE A 208 -3.57 -17.36 -10.22
N GLU A 209 -2.73 -18.37 -10.43
CA GLU A 209 -3.00 -19.75 -10.05
C GLU A 209 -2.10 -20.21 -8.90
N SER A 210 -2.67 -21.02 -8.01
CA SER A 210 -1.94 -21.62 -6.89
C SER A 210 -0.92 -22.64 -7.39
N LYS A 211 0.34 -22.47 -6.99
CA LYS A 211 1.34 -23.55 -7.15
C LYS A 211 1.14 -24.70 -6.16
N ALA A 212 0.53 -24.43 -4.99
CA ALA A 212 0.24 -25.47 -3.99
C ALA A 212 -1.03 -26.27 -4.32
N THR A 213 -1.87 -25.78 -5.24
CA THR A 213 -3.12 -26.43 -5.66
C THR A 213 -3.38 -26.11 -7.13
N PRO A 214 -2.71 -26.81 -8.08
CA PRO A 214 -2.87 -26.56 -9.51
C PRO A 214 -4.33 -26.50 -9.94
N GLY A 215 -4.66 -25.61 -10.87
CA GLY A 215 -6.03 -25.32 -11.32
C GLY A 215 -6.82 -24.34 -10.44
N LYS A 216 -6.40 -24.09 -9.19
CA LYS A 216 -7.09 -23.15 -8.30
C LYS A 216 -6.61 -21.72 -8.53
N LYS A 217 -7.52 -20.83 -8.97
CA LYS A 217 -7.27 -19.38 -9.00
C LYS A 217 -7.28 -18.80 -7.59
N THR A 218 -6.32 -17.93 -7.27
CA THR A 218 -6.09 -17.43 -5.90
C THR A 218 -6.05 -15.92 -5.77
N GLY A 219 -5.90 -15.20 -6.87
CA GLY A 219 -5.87 -13.75 -6.84
C GLY A 219 -5.97 -13.14 -8.22
N CYS A 220 -6.27 -11.84 -8.25
CA CYS A 220 -6.29 -11.02 -9.45
C CYS A 220 -5.31 -9.85 -9.29
N LEU A 221 -4.62 -9.53 -10.37
CA LEU A 221 -3.98 -8.25 -10.61
C LEU A 221 -4.92 -7.39 -11.43
N VAL A 222 -5.20 -6.17 -10.98
CA VAL A 222 -5.89 -5.16 -11.77
C VAL A 222 -4.92 -4.02 -12.01
N VAL A 223 -4.74 -3.64 -13.27
CA VAL A 223 -4.02 -2.42 -13.66
C VAL A 223 -5.05 -1.33 -13.91
N LEU A 224 -4.83 -0.17 -13.31
CA LEU A 224 -5.71 0.98 -13.36
C LEU A 224 -4.97 2.13 -14.03
N GLU A 225 -5.58 2.76 -15.02
CA GLU A 225 -5.11 4.01 -15.62
C GLU A 225 -5.85 5.17 -14.99
N ALA A 226 -5.11 6.12 -14.40
CA ALA A 226 -5.72 7.32 -13.84
C ALA A 226 -6.08 8.30 -14.97
N THR A 227 -7.34 8.69 -15.04
CA THR A 227 -7.85 9.64 -16.03
C THR A 227 -7.92 11.06 -15.47
N ARG A 228 -8.04 11.20 -14.14
CA ARG A 228 -8.10 12.50 -13.46
C ARG A 228 -7.62 12.42 -12.02
N PHE A 229 -6.93 13.47 -11.57
CA PHE A 229 -6.54 13.64 -10.17
C PHE A 229 -7.39 14.72 -9.50
N TRP A 230 -7.73 14.46 -8.24
CA TRP A 230 -8.35 15.40 -7.31
C TRP A 230 -7.38 15.61 -6.16
N VAL A 231 -7.01 16.85 -5.90
CA VAL A 231 -6.12 17.22 -4.80
C VAL A 231 -6.70 18.41 -4.07
N ARG A 232 -6.69 18.37 -2.74
CA ARG A 232 -7.13 19.50 -1.92
C ARG A 232 -6.20 20.70 -2.14
N GLU A 233 -6.78 21.88 -2.30
CA GLU A 233 -6.05 23.09 -2.73
C GLU A 233 -4.94 23.51 -1.75
N ASP A 234 -5.13 23.31 -0.45
CA ASP A 234 -4.13 23.60 0.58
C ASP A 234 -2.92 22.65 0.52
N ALA A 235 -3.15 21.43 0.04
CA ALA A 235 -2.18 20.33 -0.02
C ALA A 235 -1.28 20.36 -1.25
N ILE A 236 -1.67 21.03 -2.33
CA ILE A 236 -0.93 21.06 -3.59
C ILE A 236 -0.12 22.36 -3.75
N ASN A 237 1.06 22.30 -4.36
CA ASN A 237 1.82 23.48 -4.74
C ASN A 237 1.24 24.19 -5.99
N GLU A 238 1.74 25.39 -6.29
CA GLU A 238 1.27 26.23 -7.40
C GLU A 238 1.39 25.55 -8.77
N ASP A 239 2.48 24.79 -8.99
CA ASP A 239 2.73 24.04 -10.22
C ASP A 239 1.86 22.77 -10.36
N ARG A 240 1.09 22.43 -9.33
CA ARG A 240 0.22 21.24 -9.26
C ARG A 240 0.95 19.90 -9.45
N ASN A 241 2.19 19.82 -8.97
CA ASN A 241 3.04 18.63 -9.15
C ASN A 241 3.60 18.05 -7.84
N LEU A 242 3.38 18.70 -6.69
CA LEU A 242 3.84 18.25 -5.38
C LEU A 242 2.76 18.39 -4.32
N VAL A 243 2.50 17.29 -3.61
CA VAL A 243 1.56 17.23 -2.48
C VAL A 243 2.34 17.29 -1.18
N LYS A 244 1.89 18.18 -0.28
CA LYS A 244 2.43 18.38 1.07
C LYS A 244 2.12 17.17 1.97
N PRO A 245 3.13 16.38 2.40
CA PRO A 245 2.91 15.20 3.24
C PRO A 245 2.28 15.53 4.60
N GLU A 246 2.56 16.71 5.15
CA GLU A 246 1.98 17.21 6.39
C GLU A 246 0.46 17.41 6.32
N ILE A 247 -0.07 17.69 5.12
CA ILE A 247 -1.51 17.85 4.88
C ILE A 247 -2.14 16.53 4.43
N LEU A 248 -1.46 15.79 3.55
CA LEU A 248 -1.92 14.47 3.12
C LEU A 248 -2.02 13.48 4.29
N ALA A 249 -1.09 13.58 5.25
CA ALA A 249 -0.98 12.73 6.44
C ALA A 249 -1.32 11.25 6.17
N PRO A 250 -0.70 10.62 5.15
CA PRO A 250 -1.11 9.31 4.69
C PRO A 250 -0.80 8.25 5.75
N VAL A 251 -1.68 7.27 5.88
CA VAL A 251 -1.40 6.07 6.66
C VAL A 251 -0.97 4.91 5.76
N SER A 252 -0.09 4.08 6.28
CA SER A 252 0.37 2.86 5.62
C SER A 252 -0.07 1.62 6.38
N ARG A 253 -0.13 0.48 5.68
CA ARG A 253 -0.33 -0.82 6.32
C ARG A 253 1.02 -1.48 6.58
N LEU A 254 1.20 -1.97 7.80
CA LEU A 254 2.38 -2.75 8.20
C LEU A 254 2.03 -4.26 8.25
N GLY A 255 2.68 -5.00 9.15
CA GLY A 255 2.32 -6.38 9.46
C GLY A 255 1.07 -6.49 10.35
N GLY A 256 0.25 -7.52 10.12
CA GLY A 256 -0.94 -7.79 10.94
C GLY A 256 -1.96 -6.65 10.91
N ILE A 257 -2.38 -6.21 12.11
CA ILE A 257 -3.34 -5.11 12.31
C ILE A 257 -2.68 -3.74 12.44
N THR A 258 -1.36 -3.64 12.28
CA THR A 258 -0.62 -2.40 12.54
C THR A 258 -0.69 -1.44 11.35
N TYR A 259 -0.98 -0.18 11.64
CA TYR A 259 -0.88 0.95 10.72
C TYR A 259 0.36 1.78 11.06
N GLY A 260 0.99 2.37 10.04
CA GLY A 260 2.11 3.30 10.19
C GLY A 260 1.67 4.72 9.84
N ARG A 261 2.19 5.70 10.59
CA ARG A 261 2.03 7.14 10.31
C ARG A 261 3.23 7.62 9.49
N THR A 262 3.03 8.63 8.64
CA THR A 262 4.12 9.34 7.96
C THR A 262 4.35 10.68 8.66
N LYS A 263 5.36 10.73 9.55
CA LYS A 263 5.63 11.90 10.42
C LYS A 263 7.04 12.46 10.30
N ASP A 264 7.94 11.79 9.62
CA ASP A 264 9.27 12.30 9.36
C ASP A 264 9.82 11.81 8.02
N GLY A 265 10.82 12.54 7.54
CA GLY A 265 11.59 12.17 6.36
C GLY A 265 12.99 12.77 6.41
N TYR A 266 13.80 12.42 5.43
CA TYR A 266 15.06 13.11 5.13
C TYR A 266 15.22 13.13 3.61
N GLU A 267 15.81 14.20 3.11
CA GLU A 267 16.04 14.35 1.67
C GLU A 267 17.41 13.78 1.31
N LEU A 268 17.42 12.88 0.34
CA LEU A 268 18.65 12.27 -0.17
C LEU A 268 18.68 12.43 -1.70
N PRO A 269 19.46 13.39 -2.23
CA PRO A 269 19.54 13.62 -3.67
C PRO A 269 20.04 12.39 -4.41
N ARG A 270 19.48 12.16 -5.61
CA ARG A 270 19.96 11.10 -6.51
C ARG A 270 21.37 11.45 -7.00
N PRO A 271 22.39 10.60 -6.76
CA PRO A 271 23.73 10.86 -7.28
C PRO A 271 23.76 10.78 -8.81
N VAL A 272 24.62 11.59 -9.42
CA VAL A 272 24.91 11.66 -10.85
C VAL A 272 26.27 11.04 -11.09
N PHE A 273 26.31 9.96 -11.86
CA PHE A 273 27.52 9.15 -12.07
C PHE A 273 28.74 9.97 -12.49
N GLU A 274 28.59 10.81 -13.51
CA GLU A 274 29.70 11.65 -14.01
C GLU A 274 30.20 12.65 -12.95
N LYS A 275 29.28 13.31 -12.25
CA LYS A 275 29.62 14.38 -11.30
C LYS A 275 30.13 13.84 -9.96
N ASP A 276 29.39 12.90 -9.36
CA ASP A 276 29.58 12.49 -7.97
C ASP A 276 30.55 11.31 -7.85
N ILE A 277 30.69 10.49 -8.90
CA ILE A 277 31.69 9.42 -8.96
C ILE A 277 32.92 9.85 -9.77
N GLY A 278 32.80 10.77 -10.74
CA GLY A 278 33.89 11.12 -11.65
C GLY A 278 33.93 10.22 -12.90
N GLY A 279 32.77 9.75 -13.33
CA GLY A 279 32.63 8.87 -14.49
C GLY A 279 33.35 7.54 -14.30
N MET A 280 33.85 6.98 -15.40
CA MET A 280 34.50 5.66 -15.39
C MET A 280 35.81 5.63 -14.61
N GLU A 281 36.57 6.72 -14.58
CA GLU A 281 37.84 6.78 -13.85
C GLU A 281 37.63 6.62 -12.34
N GLY A 282 36.67 7.37 -11.78
CA GLY A 282 36.34 7.27 -10.37
C GLY A 282 35.66 5.94 -10.01
N TYR A 283 34.89 5.36 -10.93
CA TYR A 283 34.36 4.01 -10.76
C TYR A 283 35.48 2.96 -10.66
N GLU A 284 36.49 3.01 -11.53
CA GLU A 284 37.61 2.06 -11.47
C GLU A 284 38.45 2.25 -10.20
N ALA A 285 38.62 3.48 -9.71
CA ALA A 285 39.25 3.74 -8.42
C ALA A 285 38.47 3.12 -7.25
N LEU A 286 37.13 3.26 -7.23
CA LEU A 286 36.28 2.64 -6.21
C LEU A 286 36.38 1.10 -6.25
N LYS A 287 36.39 0.53 -7.46
CA LYS A 287 36.49 -0.92 -7.65
C LYS A 287 37.80 -1.48 -7.09
N LYS A 288 38.94 -0.81 -7.36
CA LYS A 288 40.25 -1.20 -6.81
C LYS A 288 40.24 -1.16 -5.28
N LYS A 289 39.78 -0.04 -4.69
CA LYS A 289 39.67 0.12 -3.24
C LYS A 289 38.82 -0.98 -2.58
N ASN A 290 37.70 -1.33 -3.21
CA ASN A 290 36.81 -2.37 -2.69
C ASN A 290 37.40 -3.78 -2.81
N ALA A 291 38.26 -4.03 -3.78
CA ALA A 291 38.98 -5.30 -3.90
C ALA A 291 40.07 -5.43 -2.83
N GLU A 292 40.74 -4.33 -2.48
CA GLU A 292 41.76 -4.29 -1.42
C GLU A 292 41.17 -4.40 0.01
N SER A 293 39.88 -4.11 0.16
CA SER A 293 39.17 -4.14 1.45
C SER A 293 38.49 -5.49 1.76
N LYS A 294 38.61 -6.49 0.89
CA LYS A 294 38.04 -7.84 1.03
C LYS A 294 39.13 -8.89 1.21
#